data_AF-A0A953H7I1-F1
#
_entry.id   AF-A0A953H7I1-F1
#
_cell.length_a   1.000
_cell.length_b   1.000
_cell.length_c   1.000
_cell.angle_alpha   90.00
_cell.angle_beta   90.00
_cell.angle_gamma   90.00
#
_symmetry.space_group_name_H-M   'P 1'
#
loop_
_entity.id
_entity.type
_entity.pdbx_description
1 polymer ?
#
loop_
_entity_poly.entity_id
_entity_poly.type
_entity_poly.pdbx_seq_one_letter_code
_entity_poly.pdbx_strand_id
1 'polypeptide(L)'
;MNRRFQWPAFRTIAPDLVAFGIGLGMAWFFHWKTTDLVWSLWLGSLVLGYLTILSTIAGGVYIGITVLLRGEMSARARLGLGALGATVALFFLGFFSLHFCGFHAGHAGFLSHFFPLDGVPPTAFFEGFMNPFVLWKAAIQYVVPLYGLFLIPVVIAERRNVFDSILEARRAMKQFPENAKVDQLAQDRIGRAKTTKDAFSRPYVNVIRMHLLIFFFAFCQMLKVESFFVYAVVYFVYFFPWRAFREDPQDAVAEESKAGLERKDKSQEAAGDREL
;
A
#
# COMPACT_ATOMS: atom_id res chain seq x y z
N MET A 1 -12.69 -25.15 -20.51
CA MET A 1 -13.42 -24.75 -19.29
C MET A 1 -13.75 -23.27 -19.41
N ASN A 2 -15.02 -22.90 -19.54
CA ASN A 2 -15.45 -21.50 -19.62
C ASN A 2 -15.27 -20.83 -18.25
N ARG A 3 -14.25 -19.98 -18.09
CA ARG A 3 -14.14 -19.10 -16.92
C ARG A 3 -15.29 -18.11 -16.96
N ARG A 4 -16.35 -18.37 -16.19
CA ARG A 4 -17.41 -17.39 -15.98
C ARG A 4 -16.82 -16.25 -15.18
N PHE A 5 -16.76 -15.06 -15.76
CA PHE A 5 -16.44 -13.82 -15.06
C PHE A 5 -17.35 -13.71 -13.84
N GLN A 6 -16.79 -13.91 -12.64
CA GLN A 6 -17.54 -13.77 -11.39
C GLN A 6 -17.41 -12.33 -10.93
N TRP A 7 -18.56 -11.66 -10.81
CA TRP A 7 -18.58 -10.29 -10.29
C TRP A 7 -18.14 -10.29 -8.81
N PRO A 8 -17.26 -9.38 -8.41
CA PRO A 8 -16.87 -9.22 -7.02
C PRO A 8 -18.09 -8.89 -6.15
N ALA A 9 -18.12 -9.41 -4.92
CA ALA A 9 -19.21 -9.12 -4.00
C ALA A 9 -19.32 -7.61 -3.75
N PHE A 10 -20.53 -7.05 -3.84
CA PHE A 10 -20.78 -5.61 -3.73
C PHE A 10 -20.17 -4.98 -2.46
N ARG A 11 -20.19 -5.70 -1.33
CA ARG A 11 -19.60 -5.26 -0.05
C ARG A 11 -18.09 -4.97 -0.14
N THR A 12 -17.41 -5.63 -1.06
CA THR A 12 -15.97 -5.48 -1.28
C THR A 12 -15.65 -4.17 -2.01
N ILE A 13 -16.52 -3.79 -2.94
CA ILE A 13 -16.36 -2.65 -3.87
C ILE A 13 -17.03 -1.36 -3.37
N ALA A 14 -18.07 -1.48 -2.54
CA ALA A 14 -18.87 -0.35 -2.09
C ALA A 14 -18.06 0.79 -1.46
N PRO A 15 -17.05 0.55 -0.59
CA PRO A 15 -16.28 1.65 -0.02
C PRO A 15 -15.45 2.41 -1.06
N ASP A 16 -14.98 1.72 -2.11
CA ASP A 16 -14.20 2.33 -3.19
C ASP A 16 -15.11 3.19 -4.08
N LEU A 17 -16.35 2.73 -4.34
CA LEU A 17 -17.38 3.53 -5.02
C LEU A 17 -17.78 4.77 -4.21
N VAL A 18 -17.90 4.64 -2.88
CA VAL A 18 -18.16 5.78 -1.99
C VAL A 18 -16.99 6.78 -2.03
N ALA A 19 -15.75 6.29 -1.94
CA ALA A 19 -14.56 7.13 -2.06
C ALA A 19 -14.50 7.86 -3.41
N PHE A 20 -14.80 7.16 -4.50
CA PHE A 20 -14.90 7.75 -5.83
C PHE A 20 -15.95 8.86 -5.89
N GLY A 21 -17.16 8.59 -5.38
CA GLY A 21 -18.25 9.57 -5.35
C GLY A 21 -17.91 10.81 -4.51
N ILE A 22 -17.28 10.62 -3.34
CA ILE A 22 -16.82 11.74 -2.50
C ILE A 22 -15.76 12.56 -3.22
N GLY A 23 -14.75 11.92 -3.81
CA GLY A 23 -13.68 12.62 -4.52
C GLY A 23 -14.22 13.44 -5.70
N LEU A 24 -15.08 12.84 -6.52
CA LEU A 24 -15.69 13.53 -7.66
C LEU A 24 -16.61 14.67 -7.22
N GLY A 25 -17.42 14.44 -6.17
CA GLY A 25 -18.30 15.46 -5.59
C GLY A 25 -17.52 16.65 -5.04
N MET A 26 -16.38 16.41 -4.38
CA MET A 26 -15.50 17.47 -3.90
C MET A 26 -14.89 18.27 -5.06
N ALA A 27 -14.33 17.59 -6.06
CA ALA A 27 -13.72 18.26 -7.21
C ALA A 27 -14.72 19.15 -7.94
N TRP A 28 -15.96 18.68 -8.09
CA TRP A 28 -17.05 19.46 -8.68
C TRP A 28 -17.46 20.65 -7.80
N PHE A 29 -17.70 20.41 -6.50
CA PHE A 29 -18.18 21.43 -5.56
C PHE A 29 -17.17 22.56 -5.35
N PHE A 30 -15.88 22.25 -5.30
CA PHE A 30 -14.80 23.23 -5.12
C PHE A 30 -14.25 23.80 -6.43
N HIS A 31 -14.84 23.42 -7.58
CA HIS A 31 -14.37 23.85 -8.91
C HIS A 31 -12.86 23.62 -9.12
N TRP A 32 -12.37 22.46 -8.71
CA TRP A 32 -10.94 22.14 -8.73
C TRP A 32 -10.35 22.19 -10.14
N LYS A 33 -9.24 22.89 -10.28
CA LYS A 33 -8.35 22.95 -11.45
C LYS A 33 -7.32 21.83 -11.38
N THR A 34 -6.56 21.65 -12.48
CA THR A 34 -5.61 20.54 -12.61
C THR A 34 -4.56 20.61 -11.51
N THR A 35 -4.14 21.83 -11.15
CA THR A 35 -3.26 22.13 -10.02
C THR A 35 -3.80 21.52 -8.73
N ASP A 36 -5.08 21.74 -8.40
CA ASP A 36 -5.69 21.24 -7.17
C ASP A 36 -5.66 19.71 -7.11
N LEU A 37 -5.94 19.04 -8.23
CA LEU A 37 -5.89 17.59 -8.31
C LEU A 37 -4.46 17.05 -8.17
N VAL A 38 -3.49 17.64 -8.84
CA VAL A 38 -2.08 17.23 -8.79
C VAL A 38 -1.55 17.34 -7.36
N TRP A 39 -1.80 18.46 -6.67
CA TRP A 39 -1.38 18.64 -5.28
C TRP A 39 -2.15 17.77 -4.29
N SER A 40 -3.43 17.51 -4.55
CA SER A 40 -4.23 16.56 -3.78
C SER A 40 -3.69 15.12 -3.89
N LEU A 41 -3.31 14.68 -5.09
CA LEU A 41 -2.70 13.37 -5.34
C LEU A 41 -1.30 13.28 -4.72
N TRP A 42 -0.49 14.34 -4.82
CA TRP A 42 0.82 14.40 -4.18
C TRP A 42 0.71 14.34 -2.64
N LEU A 43 -0.25 15.07 -2.05
CA LEU A 43 -0.50 14.99 -0.61
C LEU A 43 -0.96 13.59 -0.20
N GLY A 44 -1.87 13.00 -0.99
CA GLY A 44 -2.31 11.62 -0.81
C GLY A 44 -1.15 10.62 -0.87
N SER A 45 -0.23 10.78 -1.84
CA SER A 45 0.94 9.90 -1.97
C SER A 45 1.88 10.01 -0.78
N LEU A 46 2.13 11.25 -0.31
CA LEU A 46 2.96 11.51 0.85
C LEU A 46 2.36 10.86 2.11
N VAL A 47 1.09 11.14 2.41
CA VAL A 47 0.41 10.64 3.61
C VAL A 47 0.27 9.13 3.59
N LEU A 48 -0.29 8.56 2.52
CA LEU A 48 -0.52 7.12 2.47
C LEU A 48 0.76 6.31 2.32
N GLY A 49 1.74 6.81 1.57
CA GLY A 49 3.05 6.18 1.48
C GLY A 49 3.71 6.13 2.85
N TYR A 50 3.67 7.23 3.61
CA TYR A 50 4.22 7.26 4.97
C TYR A 50 3.45 6.35 5.93
N LEU A 51 2.11 6.35 5.89
CA LEU A 51 1.29 5.42 6.69
C LEU A 51 1.59 3.95 6.36
N THR A 52 1.89 3.63 5.10
CA THR A 52 2.27 2.27 4.67
C THR A 52 3.63 1.87 5.23
N ILE A 53 4.61 2.78 5.24
CA ILE A 53 5.91 2.57 5.89
C ILE A 53 5.71 2.28 7.38
N LEU A 54 4.94 3.14 8.06
CA LEU A 54 4.64 2.98 9.49
C LEU A 54 3.93 1.66 9.78
N SER A 55 2.94 1.28 8.97
CA SER A 55 2.19 0.03 9.14
C SER A 55 3.05 -1.21 8.92
N THR A 56 4.00 -1.14 7.99
CA THR A 56 4.96 -2.22 7.72
C THR A 56 5.93 -2.41 8.89
N ILE A 57 6.50 -1.31 9.39
CA ILE A 57 7.37 -1.34 10.58
C ILE A 57 6.59 -1.82 11.80
N ALA A 58 5.38 -1.29 12.02
CA ALA A 58 4.50 -1.70 13.12
C ALA A 58 4.14 -3.19 13.05
N GLY A 59 3.87 -3.74 11.86
CA GLY A 59 3.65 -5.17 11.68
C GLY A 59 4.86 -6.02 12.09
N GLY A 60 6.07 -5.60 11.68
CA GLY A 60 7.32 -6.25 12.08
C GLY A 60 7.57 -6.19 13.59
N VAL A 61 7.39 -5.00 14.19
CA VAL A 61 7.51 -4.78 15.64
C VAL A 61 6.49 -5.63 16.41
N TYR A 62 5.24 -5.68 15.96
CA TYR A 62 4.19 -6.49 16.58
C TYR A 62 4.55 -7.98 16.62
N ILE A 63 5.05 -8.52 15.50
CA ILE A 63 5.55 -9.90 15.44
C ILE A 63 6.71 -10.09 16.42
N GLY A 64 7.71 -9.19 16.37
CA GLY A 64 8.89 -9.26 17.24
C GLY A 64 8.52 -9.28 18.71
N ILE A 65 7.66 -8.36 19.15
CA ILE A 65 7.16 -8.29 20.54
C ILE A 65 6.43 -9.59 20.89
N THR A 66 5.54 -10.09 20.02
CA THR A 66 4.78 -11.30 20.31
C THR A 66 5.69 -12.53 20.46
N VAL A 67 6.72 -12.66 19.61
CA VAL A 67 7.73 -13.72 19.73
C VAL A 67 8.54 -13.57 21.01
N LEU A 68 8.95 -12.36 21.37
CA LEU A 68 9.69 -12.09 22.61
C LEU A 68 8.89 -12.45 23.87
N LEU A 69 7.59 -12.16 23.87
CA LEU A 69 6.69 -12.39 25.00
C LEU A 69 6.25 -13.85 25.14
N ARG A 70 6.06 -14.57 24.03
CA ARG A 70 5.55 -15.95 24.04
C ARG A 70 6.64 -17.01 23.92
N GLY A 71 7.79 -16.66 23.37
CA GLY A 71 8.88 -17.61 23.14
C GLY A 71 9.54 -18.05 24.44
N GLU A 72 9.71 -19.36 24.60
CA GLU A 72 10.62 -19.94 25.58
C GLU A 72 12.06 -19.57 25.22
N MET A 73 12.60 -18.55 25.88
CA MET A 73 13.92 -18.00 25.60
C MET A 73 14.60 -17.57 26.90
N SER A 74 15.92 -17.69 26.95
CA SER A 74 16.70 -17.13 28.05
C SER A 74 16.61 -15.60 28.06
N ALA A 75 16.74 -14.98 29.24
CA ALA A 75 16.66 -13.53 29.38
C ALA A 75 17.69 -12.79 28.48
N ARG A 76 18.90 -13.34 28.36
CA ARG A 76 19.96 -12.78 27.51
C ARG A 76 19.59 -12.83 26.02
N ALA A 77 18.99 -13.93 25.56
CA ALA A 77 18.53 -14.06 24.18
C ALA A 77 17.37 -13.08 23.88
N ARG A 78 16.42 -12.92 24.83
CA ARG A 78 15.33 -11.95 24.70
C ARG A 78 15.84 -10.52 24.56
N LEU A 79 16.78 -10.11 25.42
CA LEU A 79 17.40 -8.78 25.35
C LEU A 79 18.14 -8.56 24.03
N GLY A 80 18.95 -9.54 23.60
CA GLY A 80 19.70 -9.45 22.34
C GLY A 80 18.78 -9.34 21.12
N LEU A 81 17.74 -10.19 21.03
CA LEU A 81 16.78 -10.15 19.93
C LEU A 81 15.91 -8.88 19.95
N GLY A 82 15.52 -8.42 21.15
CA GLY A 82 14.80 -7.15 21.32
C GLY A 82 15.62 -5.94 20.87
N ALA A 83 16.89 -5.87 21.28
CA ALA A 83 17.80 -4.81 20.87
C ALA A 83 18.02 -4.82 19.35
N LEU A 84 18.29 -5.99 18.77
CA LEU A 84 18.43 -6.14 17.32
C LEU A 84 17.17 -5.71 16.58
N GLY A 85 15.99 -6.16 17.03
CA GLY A 85 14.71 -5.78 16.44
C GLY A 85 14.46 -4.28 16.50
N ALA A 86 14.77 -3.64 17.63
CA ALA A 86 14.66 -2.19 17.79
C ALA A 86 15.62 -1.43 16.87
N THR A 87 16.89 -1.85 16.80
CA THR A 87 17.88 -1.25 15.87
C THR A 87 17.42 -1.36 14.43
N VAL A 88 16.94 -2.55 14.01
CA VAL A 88 16.43 -2.77 12.66
C VAL A 88 15.22 -1.86 12.39
N ALA A 89 14.24 -1.80 13.29
CA ALA A 89 13.06 -0.95 13.13
C ALA A 89 13.41 0.55 13.01
N LEU A 90 14.33 1.04 13.85
CA LEU A 90 14.79 2.43 13.83
C LEU A 90 15.57 2.76 12.55
N PHE A 91 16.45 1.85 12.11
CA PHE A 91 17.17 1.99 10.84
C PHE A 91 16.17 2.11 9.68
N PHE A 92 15.20 1.20 9.60
CA PHE A 92 14.17 1.22 8.56
C PHE A 92 13.35 2.52 8.61
N LEU A 93 12.92 2.95 9.79
CA LEU A 93 12.17 4.21 9.93
C LEU A 93 12.97 5.41 9.44
N GLY A 94 14.23 5.53 9.85
CA GLY A 94 15.12 6.64 9.47
C GLY A 94 15.43 6.64 7.97
N PHE A 95 15.90 5.51 7.45
CA PHE A 95 16.26 5.36 6.04
C PHE A 95 15.07 5.63 5.12
N PHE A 96 13.93 4.97 5.37
CA PHE A 96 12.76 5.16 4.53
C PHE A 96 12.18 6.56 4.67
N SER A 97 12.17 7.17 5.87
CA SER A 97 11.71 8.56 6.00
C SER A 97 12.56 9.53 5.18
N LEU A 98 13.89 9.43 5.28
CA LEU A 98 14.81 10.29 4.54
C LEU A 98 14.68 10.08 3.02
N HIS A 99 14.69 8.83 2.57
CA HIS A 99 14.60 8.51 1.15
C HIS A 99 13.24 8.88 0.55
N PHE A 100 12.14 8.48 1.20
CA PHE A 100 10.77 8.72 0.75
C PHE A 100 10.43 10.21 0.72
N CYS A 101 10.75 10.94 1.80
CA CYS A 101 10.50 12.37 1.85
C CYS A 101 11.45 13.13 0.91
N GLY A 102 12.72 12.72 0.77
CA GLY A 102 13.63 13.32 -0.21
C GLY A 102 13.07 13.23 -1.63
N PHE A 103 12.57 12.07 -2.03
CA PHE A 103 11.93 11.90 -3.34
C PHE A 103 10.67 12.77 -3.48
N HIS A 104 9.79 12.82 -2.46
CA HIS A 104 8.58 13.64 -2.50
C HIS A 104 8.88 15.15 -2.52
N ALA A 105 9.91 15.60 -1.83
CA ALA A 105 10.37 16.99 -1.85
C ALA A 105 10.91 17.37 -3.23
N GLY A 106 11.75 16.52 -3.83
CA GLY A 106 12.24 16.71 -5.20
C GLY A 106 11.09 16.78 -6.21
N HIS A 107 10.13 15.85 -6.09
CA HIS A 107 8.95 15.84 -6.95
C HIS A 107 8.05 17.07 -6.72
N ALA A 108 7.83 17.50 -5.48
CA ALA A 108 7.09 18.73 -5.18
C ALA A 108 7.78 19.96 -5.77
N GLY A 109 9.12 20.02 -5.73
CA GLY A 109 9.89 21.07 -6.41
C GLY A 109 9.64 21.10 -7.92
N PHE A 110 9.55 19.93 -8.56
CA PHE A 110 9.13 19.82 -9.96
C PHE A 110 7.69 20.31 -10.16
N LEU A 111 6.75 19.88 -9.32
CA LEU A 111 5.33 20.29 -9.44
C LEU A 111 5.14 21.79 -9.23
N SER A 112 5.87 22.42 -8.31
CA SER A 112 5.83 23.87 -8.10
C SER A 112 6.19 24.66 -9.36
N HIS A 113 6.94 24.08 -10.30
CA HIS A 113 7.26 24.73 -11.57
C HIS A 113 6.11 24.66 -12.59
N PHE A 114 5.42 23.53 -12.69
CA PHE A 114 4.34 23.32 -13.69
C PHE A 114 2.95 23.69 -13.17
N PHE A 115 2.75 23.56 -11.86
CA PHE A 115 1.47 23.73 -11.17
C PHE A 115 1.70 24.56 -9.89
N PRO A 116 2.10 25.84 -10.01
CA PRO A 116 2.39 26.67 -8.84
C PRO A 116 1.15 26.83 -7.94
N LEU A 117 1.38 26.86 -6.63
CA LEU A 117 0.37 27.23 -5.64
C LEU A 117 0.45 28.74 -5.38
N ASP A 118 -0.68 29.42 -5.45
CA ASP A 118 -0.75 30.86 -5.20
C ASP A 118 -0.29 31.18 -3.77
N GLY A 119 0.63 32.13 -3.64
CA GLY A 119 1.17 32.57 -2.34
C GLY A 119 2.17 31.62 -1.68
N VAL A 120 2.59 30.54 -2.36
CA VAL A 120 3.60 29.60 -1.83
C VAL A 120 4.95 29.85 -2.52
N PRO A 121 6.06 30.01 -1.77
CA PRO A 121 7.38 30.16 -2.36
C PRO A 121 7.75 28.93 -3.22
N PRO A 122 8.32 29.09 -4.43
CA PRO A 122 8.66 27.97 -5.31
C PRO A 122 9.62 26.94 -4.69
N THR A 123 10.50 27.39 -3.77
CA THR A 123 11.50 26.56 -3.09
C THR A 123 10.98 25.87 -1.83
N ALA A 124 9.79 26.24 -1.33
CA ALA A 124 9.30 25.83 -0.01
C ALA A 124 9.29 24.32 0.21
N PHE A 125 9.01 23.53 -0.83
CA PHE A 125 9.03 22.07 -0.75
C PHE A 125 10.41 21.47 -1.00
N PHE A 126 11.20 22.05 -1.91
CA PHE A 126 12.54 21.54 -2.25
C PHE A 126 13.53 21.73 -1.10
N GLU A 127 13.34 22.75 -0.27
CA GLU A 127 14.07 22.92 1.00
C GLU A 127 13.91 21.72 1.96
N GLY A 128 12.84 20.93 1.79
CA GLY A 128 12.63 19.66 2.49
C GLY A 128 13.40 18.48 1.91
N PHE A 129 14.21 18.65 0.86
CA PHE A 129 14.97 17.56 0.25
C PHE A 129 15.93 16.95 1.28
N MET A 130 15.80 15.64 1.49
CA MET A 130 16.52 14.88 2.53
C MET A 130 16.25 15.33 3.97
N ASN A 131 15.23 16.17 4.20
CA ASN A 131 14.79 16.62 5.52
C ASN A 131 13.28 16.37 5.71
N PRO A 132 12.89 15.21 6.27
CA PRO A 132 11.48 14.85 6.38
C PRO A 132 10.67 15.84 7.22
N PHE A 133 11.26 16.44 8.26
CA PHE A 133 10.56 17.38 9.13
C PHE A 133 10.21 18.69 8.41
N VAL A 134 11.14 19.23 7.62
CA VAL A 134 10.90 20.44 6.83
C VAL A 134 9.83 20.18 5.76
N LEU A 135 9.89 19.03 5.08
CA LEU A 135 8.87 18.67 4.10
C LEU A 135 7.47 18.58 4.73
N TRP A 136 7.35 17.86 5.86
CA TRP A 136 6.07 17.73 6.55
C TRP A 136 5.55 19.07 7.05
N LYS A 137 6.43 19.93 7.57
CA LYS A 137 6.06 21.31 7.94
C LYS A 137 5.49 22.08 6.75
N ALA A 138 6.16 22.04 5.59
CA ALA A 138 5.68 22.70 4.37
C ALA A 138 4.34 22.13 3.90
N ALA A 139 4.20 20.79 3.89
CA ALA A 139 2.94 20.14 3.52
C ALA A 139 1.79 20.54 4.45
N ILE A 140 2.01 20.54 5.77
CA ILE A 140 1.01 20.94 6.77
C ILE A 140 0.66 22.42 6.66
N GLN A 141 1.63 23.27 6.38
CA GLN A 141 1.43 24.71 6.31
C GLN A 141 0.71 25.14 5.02
N TYR A 142 1.08 24.56 3.87
CA TYR A 142 0.64 25.06 2.57
C TYR A 142 -0.37 24.16 1.85
N VAL A 143 -0.30 22.84 2.05
CA VAL A 143 -1.05 21.87 1.21
C VAL A 143 -2.25 21.31 1.97
N VAL A 144 -2.08 20.96 3.25
CA VAL A 144 -3.15 20.41 4.09
C VAL A 144 -4.34 21.35 4.26
N PRO A 145 -4.18 22.68 4.44
CA PRO A 145 -5.33 23.57 4.58
C PRO A 145 -6.19 23.64 3.31
N LEU A 146 -5.57 23.44 2.14
CA LEU A 146 -6.24 23.50 0.84
C LEU A 146 -6.85 22.15 0.45
N TYR A 147 -6.10 21.06 0.67
CA TYR A 147 -6.41 19.75 0.09
C TYR A 147 -6.55 18.63 1.13
N GLY A 148 -6.47 18.94 2.43
CA GLY A 148 -6.52 17.94 3.51
C GLY A 148 -7.82 17.13 3.53
N LEU A 149 -8.95 17.73 3.11
CA LEU A 149 -10.22 17.01 2.99
C LEU A 149 -10.15 15.86 1.97
N PHE A 150 -9.31 15.96 0.94
CA PHE A 150 -9.12 14.92 -0.07
C PHE A 150 -8.53 13.63 0.52
N LEU A 151 -7.89 13.72 1.68
CA LEU A 151 -7.36 12.54 2.36
C LEU A 151 -8.46 11.58 2.79
N ILE A 152 -9.70 12.04 3.00
CA ILE A 152 -10.82 11.18 3.39
C ILE A 152 -11.10 10.10 2.32
N PRO A 153 -11.46 10.46 1.06
CA PRO A 153 -11.71 9.45 0.03
C PRO A 153 -10.46 8.63 -0.29
N VAL A 154 -9.26 9.24 -0.24
CA VAL A 154 -8.00 8.55 -0.49
C VAL A 154 -7.72 7.47 0.55
N VAL A 155 -7.86 7.77 1.85
CA VAL A 155 -7.70 6.80 2.94
C VAL A 155 -8.74 5.69 2.83
N ILE A 156 -10.00 6.01 2.48
CA ILE A 156 -11.03 4.99 2.28
C ILE A 156 -10.64 4.05 1.13
N ALA A 157 -10.30 4.59 -0.05
CA ALA A 157 -9.95 3.80 -1.22
C ALA A 157 -8.72 2.88 -0.96
N GLU A 158 -7.75 3.38 -0.21
CA GLU A 158 -6.46 2.71 -0.01
C GLU A 158 -6.35 1.99 1.34
N ARG A 159 -7.43 1.95 2.13
CA ARG A 159 -7.45 1.38 3.50
C ARG A 159 -6.82 0.00 3.59
N ARG A 160 -7.02 -0.86 2.58
CA ARG A 160 -6.45 -2.20 2.56
C ARG A 160 -4.94 -2.12 2.43
N ASN A 161 -4.43 -1.42 1.42
CA ASN A 161 -2.99 -1.29 1.21
C ASN A 161 -2.24 -0.75 2.42
N VAL A 162 -2.81 0.25 3.09
CA VAL A 162 -2.18 0.86 4.26
C VAL A 162 -2.12 -0.14 5.42
N PHE A 163 -3.21 -0.86 5.69
CA PHE A 163 -3.32 -1.74 6.86
C PHE A 163 -3.01 -3.22 6.58
N ASP A 164 -2.77 -3.63 5.34
CA ASP A 164 -2.57 -5.04 4.99
C ASP A 164 -1.35 -5.62 5.73
N SER A 165 -0.23 -4.90 5.82
CA SER A 165 0.97 -5.37 6.54
C SER A 165 0.69 -5.69 8.01
N ILE A 166 -0.06 -4.83 8.73
CA ILE A 166 -0.37 -5.05 10.14
C ILE A 166 -1.46 -6.12 10.31
N LEU A 167 -2.41 -6.21 9.39
CA LEU A 167 -3.45 -7.24 9.40
C LEU A 167 -2.88 -8.62 9.09
N GLU A 168 -1.98 -8.74 8.11
CA GLU A 168 -1.23 -9.95 7.81
C GLU A 168 -0.39 -10.38 9.02
N ALA A 169 0.31 -9.44 9.66
CA ALA A 169 1.06 -9.72 10.88
C ALA A 169 0.15 -10.28 12.00
N ARG A 170 -1.02 -9.68 12.22
CA ARG A 170 -2.01 -10.17 13.21
C ARG A 170 -2.56 -11.55 12.85
N ARG A 171 -2.88 -11.81 11.58
CA ARG A 171 -3.37 -13.12 11.13
C ARG A 171 -2.30 -14.20 11.30
N ALA A 172 -1.06 -13.89 10.95
CA ALA A 172 0.07 -14.79 11.14
C ALA A 172 0.27 -15.15 12.61
N MET A 173 0.14 -14.18 13.53
CA MET A 173 0.28 -14.46 14.96
C MET A 173 -0.91 -15.21 15.56
N LYS A 174 -2.13 -15.09 15.01
CA LYS A 174 -3.28 -15.89 15.46
C LYS A 174 -3.14 -17.37 15.11
N GLN A 175 -2.49 -17.68 14.00
CA GLN A 175 -2.23 -19.05 13.57
C GLN A 175 -1.03 -19.67 14.29
N PHE A 176 -0.35 -18.90 15.14
CA PHE A 176 0.87 -19.33 15.80
C PHE A 176 0.56 -20.20 17.04
N PRO A 177 1.03 -21.47 17.09
CA PRO A 177 0.84 -22.32 18.27
C PRO A 177 1.55 -21.73 19.49
N GLU A 178 0.93 -21.80 20.67
CA GLU A 178 1.54 -21.28 21.91
C GLU A 178 2.89 -21.91 22.27
N ASN A 179 3.15 -23.14 21.80
CA ASN A 179 4.33 -23.93 22.15
C ASN A 179 5.32 -24.13 20.98
N ALA A 180 5.15 -23.38 19.88
CA ALA A 180 6.04 -23.53 18.74
C ALA A 180 7.45 -23.01 19.07
N LYS A 181 8.46 -23.87 18.89
CA LYS A 181 9.87 -23.51 19.14
C LYS A 181 10.31 -22.40 18.19
N VAL A 182 11.06 -21.43 18.73
CA VAL A 182 11.57 -20.26 17.97
C VAL A 182 12.38 -20.69 16.74
N ASP A 183 13.07 -21.84 16.81
CA ASP A 183 13.86 -22.38 15.69
C ASP A 183 12.99 -22.85 14.51
N GLN A 184 11.81 -23.44 14.78
CA GLN A 184 10.84 -23.78 13.74
C GLN A 184 10.29 -22.50 13.08
N LEU A 185 10.16 -21.43 13.85
CA LEU A 185 9.68 -20.11 13.39
C LEU A 185 10.68 -19.46 12.42
N ALA A 186 11.98 -19.55 12.73
CA ALA A 186 13.03 -19.07 11.85
C ALA A 186 13.07 -19.87 10.54
N GLN A 187 12.99 -21.21 10.61
CA GLN A 187 13.00 -22.07 9.43
C GLN A 187 11.76 -21.91 8.53
N ASP A 188 10.54 -21.88 9.09
CA ASP A 188 9.31 -21.70 8.30
C ASP A 188 9.24 -20.32 7.62
N ARG A 189 9.76 -19.28 8.28
CA ARG A 189 9.82 -17.91 7.71
C ARG A 189 10.90 -17.80 6.64
N ILE A 190 12.07 -18.40 6.84
CA ILE A 190 13.14 -18.42 5.83
C ILE A 190 12.67 -19.22 4.59
N GLY A 191 11.90 -20.30 4.78
CA GLY A 191 11.27 -21.04 3.68
C GLY A 191 10.16 -20.27 2.95
N ARG A 192 9.37 -19.45 3.67
CA ARG A 192 8.39 -18.51 3.09
C ARG A 192 8.99 -17.21 2.56
N ALA A 193 10.29 -16.97 2.72
CA ALA A 193 10.97 -15.71 2.38
C ALA A 193 10.95 -15.32 0.89
N LYS A 194 10.29 -16.10 0.01
CA LYS A 194 9.83 -15.61 -1.30
C LYS A 194 9.01 -14.30 -1.20
N THR A 195 8.43 -13.96 -0.04
CA THR A 195 7.65 -12.74 0.20
C THR A 195 8.43 -11.51 0.72
N THR A 196 9.73 -11.59 1.02
CA THR A 196 10.46 -10.38 1.49
C THR A 196 10.64 -9.35 0.36
N LYS A 197 10.79 -9.79 -0.89
CA LYS A 197 10.75 -8.92 -2.07
C LYS A 197 9.40 -8.19 -2.21
N ASP A 198 8.29 -8.85 -1.87
CA ASP A 198 6.96 -8.23 -1.87
C ASP A 198 6.81 -7.22 -0.74
N ALA A 199 7.31 -7.53 0.46
CA ALA A 199 7.24 -6.62 1.59
C ALA A 199 7.98 -5.31 1.33
N PHE A 200 9.14 -5.35 0.66
CA PHE A 200 9.89 -4.16 0.32
C PHE A 200 9.35 -3.40 -0.88
N SER A 201 8.80 -4.08 -1.89
CA SER A 201 8.31 -3.43 -3.12
C SER A 201 6.90 -2.86 -2.98
N ARG A 202 6.04 -3.46 -2.14
CA ARG A 202 4.64 -3.03 -1.93
C ARG A 202 4.48 -1.53 -1.64
N PRO A 203 5.26 -0.90 -0.73
CA PRO A 203 5.17 0.54 -0.49
C PRO A 203 5.52 1.36 -1.73
N TYR A 204 6.50 0.92 -2.53
CA TYR A 204 6.93 1.64 -3.72
C TYR A 204 5.92 1.54 -4.85
N VAL A 205 5.26 0.40 -5.06
CA VAL A 205 4.32 0.23 -6.18
C VAL A 205 3.19 1.24 -6.11
N ASN A 206 2.64 1.52 -4.92
CA ASN A 206 1.56 2.48 -4.79
C ASN A 206 2.02 3.92 -5.06
N VAL A 207 3.20 4.26 -4.55
CA VAL A 207 3.83 5.57 -4.74
C VAL A 207 4.17 5.79 -6.22
N ILE A 208 4.80 4.81 -6.86
CA ILE A 208 5.14 4.84 -8.28
C ILE A 208 3.87 5.00 -9.10
N ARG A 209 2.80 4.24 -8.81
CA ARG A 209 1.51 4.38 -9.50
C ARG A 209 1.00 5.82 -9.45
N MET A 210 1.02 6.45 -8.27
CA MET A 210 0.61 7.85 -8.13
C MET A 210 1.53 8.82 -8.88
N HIS A 211 2.84 8.62 -8.85
CA HIS A 211 3.80 9.49 -9.53
C HIS A 211 3.66 9.39 -11.05
N LEU A 212 3.43 8.19 -11.59
CA LEU A 212 3.17 8.00 -13.01
C LEU A 212 1.92 8.76 -13.47
N LEU A 213 0.86 8.81 -12.64
CA LEU A 213 -0.32 9.61 -12.93
C LEU A 213 -0.01 11.11 -12.93
N ILE A 214 0.82 11.57 -11.99
CA ILE A 214 1.25 12.98 -11.92
C ILE A 214 2.11 13.37 -13.14
N PHE A 215 3.05 12.51 -13.57
CA PHE A 215 3.81 12.74 -14.80
C PHE A 215 2.93 12.72 -16.05
N PHE A 216 1.94 11.83 -16.08
CA PHE A 216 0.93 11.82 -17.13
C PHE A 216 0.17 13.16 -17.21
N PHE A 217 -0.21 13.76 -16.07
CA PHE A 217 -0.80 15.11 -16.06
C PHE A 217 0.14 16.18 -16.61
N ALA A 218 1.40 16.18 -16.19
CA ALA A 218 2.37 17.14 -16.68
C ALA A 218 2.51 17.06 -18.21
N PHE A 219 2.52 15.83 -18.75
CA PHE A 219 2.57 15.61 -20.19
C PHE A 219 1.29 16.04 -20.92
N CYS A 220 0.10 15.70 -20.39
CA CYS A 220 -1.18 16.14 -20.95
C CYS A 220 -1.32 17.68 -20.95
N GLN A 221 -0.85 18.34 -19.90
CA GLN A 221 -0.84 19.80 -19.79
C GLN A 221 0.08 20.43 -20.85
N MET A 222 1.25 19.85 -21.08
CA MET A 222 2.18 20.29 -22.13
C MET A 222 1.54 20.18 -23.53
N LEU A 223 0.69 19.17 -23.74
CA LEU A 223 -0.06 18.96 -24.98
C LEU A 223 -1.37 19.76 -25.07
N LYS A 224 -1.73 20.55 -24.04
CA LYS A 224 -2.98 21.32 -23.97
C LYS A 224 -4.24 20.46 -24.19
N VAL A 225 -4.21 19.20 -23.76
CA VAL A 225 -5.39 18.31 -23.83
C VAL A 225 -6.47 18.87 -22.91
N GLU A 226 -7.72 18.88 -23.38
CA GLU A 226 -8.86 19.41 -22.62
C GLU A 226 -8.95 18.78 -21.22
N SER A 227 -9.11 19.65 -20.22
CA SER A 227 -8.94 19.29 -18.81
C SER A 227 -9.88 18.16 -18.38
N PHE A 228 -11.14 18.19 -18.82
CA PHE A 228 -12.18 17.23 -18.42
C PHE A 228 -11.82 15.76 -18.70
N PHE A 229 -11.32 15.42 -19.88
CA PHE A 229 -10.94 14.04 -20.21
C PHE A 229 -9.80 13.54 -19.34
N VAL A 230 -8.84 14.41 -19.03
CA VAL A 230 -7.72 14.07 -18.15
C VAL A 230 -8.22 13.78 -16.73
N TYR A 231 -9.15 14.59 -16.20
CA TYR A 231 -9.81 14.32 -14.91
C TYR A 231 -10.51 12.96 -14.89
N ALA A 232 -11.37 12.71 -15.88
CA ALA A 232 -12.17 11.49 -15.95
C ALA A 232 -11.27 10.25 -16.01
N VAL A 233 -10.22 10.26 -16.85
CA VAL A 233 -9.27 9.16 -16.97
C VAL A 233 -8.52 8.93 -15.67
N VAL A 234 -8.04 9.96 -14.99
CA VAL A 234 -7.30 9.77 -13.75
C VAL A 234 -8.19 9.29 -12.62
N TYR A 235 -9.37 9.89 -12.45
CA TYR A 235 -10.31 9.43 -11.44
C TYR A 235 -10.70 7.97 -11.69
N PHE A 236 -10.89 7.60 -12.94
CA PHE A 236 -11.13 6.22 -13.34
C PHE A 236 -9.90 5.33 -13.05
N VAL A 237 -8.69 5.66 -13.49
CA VAL A 237 -7.51 4.82 -13.24
C VAL A 237 -7.20 4.69 -11.75
N TYR A 238 -7.39 5.76 -10.98
CA TYR A 238 -6.97 5.81 -9.59
C TYR A 238 -8.00 5.22 -8.63
N PHE A 239 -9.26 5.64 -8.73
CA PHE A 239 -10.32 5.24 -7.79
C PHE A 239 -11.17 4.08 -8.28
N PHE A 240 -11.14 3.74 -9.59
CA PHE A 240 -11.90 2.58 -10.05
C PHE A 240 -11.32 1.31 -9.42
N PRO A 241 -12.18 0.38 -8.98
CA PRO A 241 -11.78 -0.80 -8.23
C PRO A 241 -11.21 -1.90 -9.15
N TRP A 242 -10.15 -1.59 -9.91
CA TRP A 242 -9.48 -2.50 -10.84
C TRP A 242 -9.12 -3.86 -10.22
N ARG A 243 -8.86 -3.86 -8.92
CA ARG A 243 -8.52 -5.06 -8.16
C ARG A 243 -9.67 -6.03 -8.01
N ALA A 244 -10.89 -5.52 -7.96
CA ALA A 244 -12.09 -6.36 -7.88
C ALA A 244 -12.29 -7.18 -9.17
N PHE A 245 -11.57 -6.83 -10.24
CA PHE A 245 -11.59 -7.49 -11.54
C PHE A 245 -10.30 -8.26 -11.87
N ARG A 246 -9.29 -8.22 -11.00
CA ARG A 246 -8.08 -9.05 -11.14
C ARG A 246 -8.32 -10.37 -10.41
N GLU A 247 -8.15 -11.49 -11.09
CA GLU A 247 -8.08 -12.82 -10.47
C GLU A 247 -6.93 -12.81 -9.44
N ASP A 248 -7.20 -13.19 -8.19
CA ASP A 248 -6.15 -13.38 -7.20
C ASP A 248 -5.40 -14.66 -7.55
N PRO A 249 -4.07 -14.64 -7.77
CA PRO A 249 -3.29 -15.85 -8.02
C PRO A 249 -3.49 -16.92 -6.93
N GLN A 250 -3.86 -16.52 -5.70
CA GLN A 250 -4.16 -17.45 -4.62
C GLN A 250 -5.44 -18.25 -4.85
N ASP A 251 -6.46 -17.65 -5.47
CA ASP A 251 -7.70 -18.34 -5.81
C ASP A 251 -7.46 -19.36 -6.94
N ALA A 252 -6.59 -19.03 -7.89
CA ALA A 252 -6.17 -19.95 -8.95
C ALA A 252 -5.41 -21.18 -8.41
N VAL A 253 -4.49 -20.98 -7.45
CA VAL A 253 -3.75 -22.08 -6.81
C VAL A 253 -4.67 -22.92 -5.90
N ALA A 254 -5.63 -22.30 -5.23
CA ALA A 254 -6.61 -23.02 -4.42
C ALA A 254 -7.55 -23.89 -5.28
N GLU A 255 -8.00 -23.40 -6.44
CA GLU A 255 -8.76 -24.19 -7.40
C GLU A 255 -7.92 -25.33 -8.00
N GLU A 256 -6.66 -25.07 -8.35
CA GLU A 256 -5.78 -26.11 -8.92
C GLU A 256 -5.46 -27.22 -7.89
N SER A 257 -5.26 -26.85 -6.63
CA SER A 257 -5.09 -27.80 -5.52
C SER A 257 -6.34 -28.65 -5.30
N LYS A 258 -7.53 -28.03 -5.28
CA LYS A 258 -8.81 -28.77 -5.17
C LYS A 258 -9.05 -29.69 -6.36
N ALA A 259 -8.80 -29.22 -7.58
CA ALA A 259 -8.94 -30.02 -8.80
C ALA A 259 -7.92 -31.17 -8.86
N GLY A 260 -6.74 -31.00 -8.26
CA GLY A 260 -5.75 -32.06 -8.10
C GLY A 260 -6.16 -33.14 -7.09
N LEU A 261 -6.77 -32.72 -5.98
CA LEU A 261 -7.34 -33.63 -4.97
C LEU A 261 -8.50 -34.46 -5.53
N GLU A 262 -9.47 -33.83 -6.22
CA GLU A 262 -10.59 -34.55 -6.84
C GLU A 262 -10.15 -35.53 -7.94
N ARG A 263 -9.08 -35.21 -8.67
CA ARG A 263 -8.52 -36.13 -9.68
C ARG A 263 -7.89 -37.37 -9.06
N LYS A 264 -7.22 -37.24 -7.90
CA LYS A 264 -6.65 -38.37 -7.18
C LYS A 264 -7.72 -39.31 -6.64
N ASP A 265 -8.78 -38.75 -6.08
CA ASP A 265 -9.88 -39.52 -5.49
C ASP A 265 -10.56 -40.41 -6.55
N LYS A 266 -10.91 -39.83 -7.70
CA LYS A 266 -11.50 -40.57 -8.83
C LYS A 266 -10.57 -41.62 -9.45
N SER A 267 -9.25 -41.40 -9.38
CA SER A 267 -8.28 -42.37 -9.91
C SER A 267 -8.12 -43.58 -8.97
N GLN A 268 -8.30 -43.40 -7.67
CA GLN A 268 -8.26 -44.48 -6.68
C GLN A 268 -9.56 -45.30 -6.72
N GLU A 269 -10.70 -44.64 -6.85
CA GLU A 269 -12.02 -45.30 -6.99
C GLU A 269 -12.07 -46.19 -8.25
N ALA A 270 -11.60 -45.68 -9.41
CA ALA A 270 -11.56 -46.45 -10.65
C ALA A 270 -10.54 -47.61 -10.66
N ALA A 271 -9.58 -47.62 -9.73
CA ALA A 271 -8.62 -48.72 -9.57
C ALA A 271 -9.17 -49.83 -8.66
N GLY A 272 -9.96 -49.48 -7.64
CA GLY A 272 -10.59 -50.45 -6.74
C GLY A 272 -11.64 -51.34 -7.43
N ASP A 273 -12.38 -50.79 -8.41
CA ASP A 273 -13.40 -51.54 -9.15
C ASP A 273 -12.84 -52.57 -10.16
N ARG A 274 -11.52 -52.65 -10.35
CA ARG A 274 -10.88 -53.65 -11.24
C ARG A 274 -10.36 -54.89 -10.51
N GLU A 275 -10.40 -54.92 -9.18
CA GLU A 275 -9.91 -56.03 -8.36
C GLU A 275 -11.03 -56.90 -7.76
N LEU A 276 -12.29 -56.69 -8.16
CA LEU A 276 -13.46 -57.51 -7.81
C LEU A 276 -14.01 -58.24 -9.03
#